data_AF-A0A2N0RD01-F1
#
_entry.id   AF-A0A2N0RD01-F1
#
_cell.length_a   1.000
_cell.length_b   1.000
_cell.length_c   1.000
_cell.angle_alpha   90.00
_cell.angle_beta   90.00
_cell.angle_gamma   90.00
#
_symmetry.space_group_name_H-M   'P 1'
#
loop_
_entity.id
_entity.type
_entity.pdbx_description
1 polymer ?
#
loop_
_entity_poly.entity_id
_entity_poly.type
_entity_poly.pdbx_seq_one_letter_code
_entity_poly.pdbx_strand_id
1 'polypeptide(L)'
;MADAYQNLFEDLFNCIEKDTGDIFNFYHIHGRGLGCIIADQHKVQALGLGRYLNSKYPNLTPVEHLQHIYKLCQVHYKRNIDKNKQISSEIRSAIDKSELARSIQAEKRAAKKRKCKQTSSLSTVKKQKSNSHNKENDTIEIIELNGDPCFDQ
;
A
#
# COMPACT_ATOMS: atom_id res chain seq x y z
N MET A 1 -13.07 -0.65 -14.95
CA MET A 1 -13.02 0.23 -13.75
C MET A 1 -11.89 1.25 -13.85
N ALA A 2 -10.61 0.86 -13.86
CA ALA A 2 -9.50 1.81 -14.06
C ALA A 2 -9.60 2.56 -15.40
N ASP A 3 -10.21 1.92 -16.39
CA ASP A 3 -10.47 2.42 -17.75
C ASP A 3 -11.38 3.67 -17.72
N ALA A 4 -12.34 3.74 -16.78
CA ALA A 4 -13.17 4.94 -16.60
C ALA A 4 -12.35 6.12 -16.05
N TYR A 5 -11.38 5.86 -15.15
CA TYR A 5 -10.46 6.89 -14.66
C TYR A 5 -9.41 7.27 -15.71
N GLN A 6 -8.94 6.32 -16.52
CA GLN A 6 -8.06 6.60 -17.66
C GLN A 6 -8.75 7.55 -18.65
N ASN A 7 -9.99 7.24 -19.06
CA ASN A 7 -10.79 8.11 -19.92
C ASN A 7 -11.05 9.47 -19.27
N LEU A 8 -11.32 9.52 -17.96
CA LEU A 8 -11.49 10.79 -17.24
C LEU A 8 -10.22 11.67 -17.29
N PHE A 9 -9.03 11.10 -17.15
CA PHE A 9 -7.78 11.86 -17.28
C PHE A 9 -7.51 12.27 -18.72
N GLU A 10 -7.77 11.38 -19.69
CA GLU A 10 -7.70 11.67 -21.13
C GLU A 10 -8.60 12.88 -21.48
N ASP A 11 -9.89 12.82 -21.14
CA ASP A 11 -10.86 13.89 -21.36
C ASP A 11 -10.47 15.19 -20.64
N LEU A 12 -10.00 15.11 -19.38
CA LEU A 12 -9.58 16.27 -18.59
C LEU A 12 -8.41 17.02 -19.25
N PHE A 13 -7.31 16.32 -19.56
CA PHE A 13 -6.14 16.97 -20.14
C PHE A 13 -6.41 17.42 -21.58
N ASN A 14 -7.17 16.66 -22.37
CA ASN A 14 -7.58 17.08 -23.71
C ASN A 14 -8.55 18.27 -23.70
N CYS A 15 -9.36 18.45 -22.63
CA CYS A 15 -10.15 19.66 -22.43
C CYS A 15 -9.26 20.87 -22.16
N ILE A 16 -8.27 20.74 -21.26
CA ILE A 16 -7.31 21.81 -20.95
C ILE A 16 -6.50 22.21 -22.20
N GLU A 17 -6.04 21.25 -23.01
CA GLU A 17 -5.32 21.52 -24.28
C GLU A 17 -6.21 22.30 -25.27
N LYS A 18 -7.50 21.97 -25.37
CA LYS A 18 -8.46 22.69 -26.23
C LYS A 18 -8.78 24.09 -25.74
N ASP A 19 -9.00 24.26 -24.43
CA ASP A 19 -9.39 25.53 -23.82
C ASP A 19 -8.24 26.54 -23.79
N THR A 20 -6.99 26.07 -23.68
CA THR A 20 -5.79 26.92 -23.69
C THR A 20 -5.20 27.12 -25.09
N GLY A 21 -5.40 26.18 -26.01
CA GLY A 21 -4.73 26.15 -27.31
C GLY A 21 -3.27 25.67 -27.27
N ASP A 22 -2.77 25.28 -26.10
CA ASP A 22 -1.39 24.86 -25.85
C ASP A 22 -1.32 23.37 -25.45
N ILE A 23 -0.19 22.72 -25.74
CA ILE A 23 0.05 21.32 -25.35
C ILE A 23 0.28 21.21 -23.84
N PHE A 24 -0.41 20.27 -23.19
CA PHE A 24 -0.28 20.06 -21.74
C PHE A 24 1.02 19.31 -21.43
N ASN A 25 1.89 19.96 -20.65
CA ASN A 25 3.19 19.42 -20.30
C ASN A 25 3.22 18.90 -18.85
N PHE A 26 3.78 17.72 -18.66
CA PHE A 26 4.12 17.17 -17.34
C PHE A 26 5.60 17.39 -17.03
N TYR A 27 5.90 17.86 -15.81
CA TYR A 27 7.25 18.28 -15.43
C TYR A 27 8.28 17.14 -15.50
N HIS A 28 7.92 15.94 -15.04
CA HIS A 28 8.80 14.77 -15.04
C HIS A 28 9.07 14.18 -16.43
N ILE A 29 8.38 14.67 -17.47
CA ILE A 29 8.59 14.26 -18.86
C ILE A 29 9.29 15.37 -19.67
N HIS A 30 8.92 16.64 -19.45
CA HIS A 30 9.35 17.77 -20.31
C HIS A 30 10.21 18.82 -19.59
N GLY A 31 10.47 18.68 -18.29
CA GLY A 31 11.14 19.68 -17.46
C GLY A 31 10.31 20.95 -17.20
N ARG A 32 9.03 20.97 -17.59
CA ARG A 32 8.09 22.09 -17.43
C ARG A 32 6.64 21.61 -17.30
N GLY A 33 5.78 22.47 -16.74
CA GLY A 33 4.35 22.20 -16.60
C GLY A 33 3.99 21.54 -15.26
N LEU A 34 3.02 20.62 -15.25
CA LEU A 34 2.45 20.09 -14.01
C LEU A 34 3.46 19.22 -13.24
N GLY A 35 3.81 19.66 -12.02
CA GLY A 35 4.77 18.98 -11.15
C GLY A 35 4.21 17.84 -10.30
N CYS A 36 2.98 17.97 -9.79
CA CYS A 36 2.33 16.88 -9.05
C CYS A 36 0.80 17.02 -9.02
N ILE A 37 0.13 15.90 -8.71
CA ILE A 37 -1.30 15.77 -8.45
C ILE A 37 -1.45 15.26 -7.02
N ILE A 38 -2.19 16.01 -6.19
CA ILE A 38 -2.49 15.62 -4.81
C ILE A 38 -3.85 14.93 -4.78
N ALA A 39 -3.89 13.66 -4.39
CA ALA A 39 -5.09 12.81 -4.43
C ALA A 39 -5.26 11.99 -3.14
N ASP A 40 -6.43 11.38 -2.93
CA ASP A 40 -6.63 10.45 -1.82
C ASP A 40 -5.95 9.09 -2.09
N GLN A 41 -5.99 8.15 -1.15
CA GLN A 41 -5.36 6.84 -1.31
C GLN A 41 -6.21 5.87 -2.16
N HIS A 42 -6.80 6.35 -3.25
CA HIS A 42 -7.74 5.58 -4.06
C HIS A 42 -7.03 4.82 -5.19
N LYS A 43 -6.73 3.53 -4.95
CA LYS A 43 -5.98 2.65 -5.86
C LYS A 43 -6.44 2.69 -7.32
N VAL A 44 -7.75 2.74 -7.58
CA VAL A 44 -8.29 2.73 -8.97
C VAL A 44 -8.03 4.06 -9.69
N GLN A 45 -8.02 5.19 -8.97
CA GLN A 45 -7.70 6.50 -9.54
C GLN A 45 -6.21 6.59 -9.89
N ALA A 46 -5.32 6.18 -8.97
CA ALA A 46 -3.89 6.09 -9.23
C ALA A 46 -3.59 5.19 -10.44
N LEU A 47 -4.21 4.01 -10.53
CA LEU A 47 -4.06 3.12 -11.67
C LEU A 47 -4.56 3.73 -12.99
N GLY A 48 -5.68 4.46 -12.96
CA GLY A 48 -6.18 5.19 -14.14
C GLY A 48 -5.21 6.27 -14.63
N LEU A 49 -4.64 7.06 -13.71
CA LEU A 49 -3.63 8.08 -14.03
C LEU A 49 -2.35 7.46 -14.60
N GLY A 50 -1.83 6.40 -13.96
CA GLY A 50 -0.63 5.70 -14.42
C GLY A 50 -0.80 5.09 -15.81
N ARG A 51 -1.98 4.54 -16.12
CA ARG A 51 -2.32 4.04 -17.46
C ARG A 51 -2.42 5.15 -18.50
N TYR A 52 -3.11 6.25 -18.18
CA TYR A 52 -3.17 7.43 -19.06
C TYR A 52 -1.76 7.94 -19.41
N LEU A 53 -0.92 8.17 -18.41
CA LEU A 53 0.44 8.68 -18.61
C LEU A 53 1.29 7.71 -19.44
N ASN A 54 1.27 6.40 -19.13
CA ASN A 54 2.03 5.40 -19.88
C ASN A 54 1.52 5.24 -21.33
N SER A 55 0.23 5.48 -21.59
CA SER A 55 -0.33 5.48 -22.95
C SER A 55 0.13 6.68 -23.78
N LYS A 56 0.28 7.88 -23.19
CA LYS A 56 0.79 9.09 -23.86
C LYS A 56 2.32 9.15 -23.90
N TYR A 57 3.00 8.50 -22.94
CA TYR A 57 4.45 8.55 -22.73
C TYR A 57 5.02 7.14 -22.38
N PRO A 58 5.13 6.22 -23.36
CA PRO A 58 5.51 4.82 -23.10
C PRO A 58 6.97 4.61 -22.68
N ASN A 59 7.75 5.69 -22.48
CA ASN A 59 9.14 5.66 -22.03
C ASN A 59 9.31 5.41 -20.51
N LEU A 60 8.21 5.45 -19.73
CA LEU A 60 8.19 5.06 -18.32
C LEU A 60 7.00 4.13 -18.07
N THR A 61 7.13 3.22 -17.11
CA THR A 61 6.02 2.38 -16.66
C THR A 61 4.95 3.20 -15.91
N PRO A 62 3.71 2.69 -15.79
CA PRO A 62 2.66 3.33 -14.99
C PRO A 62 3.09 3.65 -13.54
N VAL A 63 3.92 2.80 -12.93
CA VAL A 63 4.39 2.98 -11.55
C VAL A 63 5.45 4.08 -11.46
N GLU A 64 6.40 4.12 -12.39
CA GLU A 64 7.41 5.19 -12.45
C GLU A 64 6.76 6.55 -12.68
N HIS A 65 5.76 6.66 -13.56
CA HIS A 65 4.99 7.91 -13.70
C HIS A 65 4.36 8.35 -12.38
N LEU A 66 3.72 7.43 -11.65
CA LEU A 66 3.08 7.74 -10.37
C LEU A 66 4.09 8.19 -9.30
N GLN A 67 5.28 7.60 -9.24
CA GLN A 67 6.34 8.02 -8.31
C GLN A 67 6.74 9.50 -8.49
N HIS A 68 6.72 9.99 -9.73
CA HIS A 68 7.09 11.38 -10.02
C HIS A 68 5.95 12.38 -9.77
N ILE A 69 4.70 12.02 -10.11
CA ILE A 69 3.57 12.97 -10.14
C ILE A 69 2.56 12.80 -9.00
N TYR A 70 2.36 11.61 -8.46
CA TYR A 70 1.22 11.33 -7.58
C TYR A 70 1.58 11.45 -6.10
N LYS A 71 0.98 12.42 -5.40
CA LYS A 71 1.20 12.65 -3.97
C LYS A 71 -0.07 12.39 -3.18
N LEU A 72 0.06 11.73 -2.03
CA LEU A 72 -1.07 11.50 -1.13
C LEU A 72 -1.48 12.79 -0.41
N CYS A 73 -2.78 13.04 -0.40
CA CYS A 73 -3.40 14.16 0.29
C CYS A 73 -3.31 13.94 1.80
N GLN A 74 -2.45 14.71 2.48
CA GLN A 74 -2.25 14.63 3.93
C GLN A 74 -3.56 14.73 4.73
N VAL A 75 -4.51 15.56 4.27
CA VAL A 75 -5.82 15.73 4.91
C VAL A 75 -6.65 14.44 4.83
N HIS A 76 -6.67 13.77 3.68
CA HIS A 76 -7.36 12.47 3.55
C HIS A 76 -6.64 11.36 4.29
N TYR A 77 -5.31 11.31 4.22
CA TYR A 77 -4.50 10.36 4.97
C TYR A 77 -4.75 10.47 6.48
N LYS A 78 -4.62 11.67 7.05
CA LYS A 78 -4.84 11.91 8.49
C LYS A 78 -6.27 11.57 8.92
N ARG A 79 -7.29 12.00 8.15
CA ARG A 79 -8.70 11.60 8.39
C ARG A 79 -8.90 10.09 8.35
N ASN A 80 -8.19 9.37 7.49
CA ASN A 80 -8.30 7.91 7.38
C ASN A 80 -7.61 7.21 8.59
N ILE A 81 -6.43 7.68 8.99
CA ILE A 81 -5.74 7.21 10.21
C ILE A 81 -6.59 7.49 11.45
N ASP A 82 -7.19 8.68 11.58
CA ASP A 82 -7.99 9.03 12.76
C ASP A 82 -9.32 8.25 12.82
N LYS A 83 -9.87 7.82 11.67
CA LYS A 83 -10.96 6.80 11.63
C LYS A 83 -10.49 5.44 12.16
N ASN A 84 -9.31 4.97 11.78
CA ASN A 84 -8.72 3.75 12.35
C ASN A 84 -8.28 3.92 13.82
N LYS A 85 -8.06 5.15 14.31
CA LYS A 85 -7.93 5.41 15.75
C LYS A 85 -9.24 5.18 16.51
N GLN A 86 -10.40 5.30 15.86
CA GLN A 86 -11.71 4.96 16.45
C GLN A 86 -12.04 3.45 16.45
N ILE A 87 -11.09 2.55 16.12
CA ILE A 87 -11.15 1.19 16.66
C ILE A 87 -11.28 1.30 18.18
N SER A 88 -12.44 0.88 18.71
CA SER A 88 -12.86 1.26 20.07
C SER A 88 -11.83 0.81 21.11
N SER A 89 -11.81 1.51 22.24
CA SER A 89 -10.97 1.14 23.39
C SER A 89 -11.20 -0.32 23.82
N GLU A 90 -12.39 -0.87 23.59
CA GLU A 90 -12.74 -2.26 23.85
C GLU A 90 -12.02 -3.23 22.90
N ILE A 91 -11.93 -2.90 21.60
CA ILE A 91 -11.21 -3.71 20.61
C ILE A 91 -9.70 -3.65 20.85
N ARG A 92 -9.14 -2.47 21.17
CA ARG A 92 -7.73 -2.36 21.61
C ARG A 92 -7.48 -3.19 22.86
N SER A 93 -8.30 -3.02 23.89
CA SER A 93 -8.22 -3.79 25.13
C SER A 93 -8.34 -5.30 24.88
N ALA A 94 -9.16 -5.74 23.92
CA ALA A 94 -9.27 -7.15 23.53
C ALA A 94 -7.99 -7.67 22.85
N ILE A 95 -7.34 -6.88 21.98
CA ILE A 95 -6.05 -7.22 21.38
C ILE A 95 -4.97 -7.33 22.46
N ASP A 96 -4.83 -6.31 23.31
CA ASP A 96 -3.84 -6.26 24.41
C ASP A 96 -4.02 -7.43 25.39
N LYS A 97 -5.28 -7.73 25.77
CA LYS A 97 -5.63 -8.91 26.58
C LYS A 97 -5.30 -10.22 25.87
N SER A 98 -5.43 -10.28 24.53
CA SER A 98 -5.06 -11.47 23.77
C SER A 98 -3.54 -11.69 23.74
N GLU A 99 -2.74 -10.63 23.67
CA GLU A 99 -1.28 -10.72 23.75
C GLU A 99 -0.81 -11.11 25.16
N LEU A 100 -1.37 -10.49 26.20
CA LEU A 100 -1.11 -10.89 27.58
C LEU A 100 -1.54 -12.35 27.84
N ALA A 101 -2.69 -12.78 27.32
CA ALA A 101 -3.14 -14.17 27.43
C ALA A 101 -2.23 -15.15 26.66
N ARG A 102 -1.72 -14.77 25.47
CA ARG A 102 -0.73 -15.56 24.71
C ARG A 102 0.58 -15.69 25.51
N SER A 103 1.06 -14.61 26.11
CA SER A 103 2.26 -14.59 26.96
C SER A 103 2.09 -15.46 28.22
N ILE A 104 0.97 -15.32 28.95
CA ILE A 104 0.65 -16.18 30.10
C ILE A 104 0.52 -17.65 29.70
N GLN A 105 -0.05 -17.96 28.53
CA GLN A 105 -0.08 -19.34 28.02
C GLN A 105 1.32 -19.86 27.62
N ALA A 106 2.16 -19.02 27.00
CA ALA A 106 3.52 -19.37 26.64
C ALA A 106 4.36 -19.66 27.90
N GLU A 107 4.24 -18.83 28.93
CA GLU A 107 4.90 -19.01 30.22
C GLU A 107 4.40 -20.27 30.95
N LYS A 108 3.08 -20.51 31.00
CA LYS A 108 2.52 -21.76 31.57
C LYS A 108 2.99 -23.01 30.80
N ARG A 109 3.13 -22.94 29.47
CA ARG A 109 3.73 -24.02 28.65
C ARG A 109 5.23 -24.20 28.95
N ALA A 110 5.98 -23.12 29.15
CA ALA A 110 7.39 -23.15 29.53
C ALA A 110 7.60 -23.73 30.94
N ALA A 111 6.79 -23.34 31.92
CA ALA A 111 6.79 -23.89 33.27
C ALA A 111 6.45 -25.40 33.28
N LYS A 112 5.46 -25.84 32.48
CA LYS A 112 5.15 -27.27 32.32
C LYS A 112 6.31 -28.05 31.68
N LYS A 113 7.03 -27.46 30.70
CA LYS A 113 8.29 -28.05 30.17
C LYS A 113 9.39 -28.16 31.24
N ARG A 114 9.56 -27.15 32.11
CA ARG A 114 10.54 -27.19 33.21
C ARG A 114 10.20 -28.29 34.23
N LYS A 115 8.92 -28.53 34.52
CA LYS A 115 8.47 -29.62 35.43
C LYS A 115 8.51 -31.03 34.79
N CYS A 116 8.50 -31.13 33.46
CA CYS A 116 8.54 -32.42 32.74
C CYS A 116 9.98 -32.93 32.48
N LYS A 117 11.01 -32.07 32.52
CA LYS A 117 12.40 -32.44 32.19
C LYS A 117 13.07 -33.42 33.19
N GLN A 118 12.35 -33.85 34.23
CA GLN A 118 12.81 -34.84 35.19
C GLN A 118 12.27 -36.27 34.92
N THR A 119 11.39 -36.47 33.93
CA THR A 119 10.79 -37.79 33.64
C THR A 119 10.64 -38.08 32.14
N SER A 120 11.09 -39.29 31.76
CA SER A 120 10.80 -40.02 30.52
C SER A 120 11.22 -39.43 29.15
N SER A 121 12.32 -39.99 28.66
CA SER A 121 12.74 -40.12 27.26
C SER A 121 11.81 -40.95 26.35
N LEU A 122 11.86 -40.72 25.02
CA LEU A 122 12.10 -41.72 23.93
C LEU A 122 11.21 -41.62 22.65
N SER A 123 11.84 -41.36 21.47
CA SER A 123 11.36 -41.57 20.06
C SER A 123 10.14 -40.73 19.57
N THR A 124 9.67 -40.66 18.29
CA THR A 124 10.06 -41.08 16.90
C THR A 124 9.45 -40.01 15.93
N VAL A 125 10.01 -39.53 14.79
CA VAL A 125 10.45 -40.06 13.46
C VAL A 125 9.35 -40.20 12.36
N LYS A 126 9.60 -39.58 11.16
CA LYS A 126 8.95 -39.68 9.81
C LYS A 126 7.59 -38.94 9.59
N LYS A 127 7.20 -38.45 8.39
CA LYS A 127 7.87 -38.18 7.07
C LYS A 127 6.99 -37.23 6.20
N GLN A 128 7.60 -36.56 5.20
CA GLN A 128 7.01 -35.62 4.22
C GLN A 128 5.92 -36.21 3.28
N LYS A 129 5.05 -35.37 2.71
CA LYS A 129 4.88 -35.25 1.23
C LYS A 129 4.25 -33.90 0.79
N SER A 130 4.60 -33.49 -0.43
CA SER A 130 4.23 -32.26 -1.15
C SER A 130 2.97 -32.38 -2.01
N ASN A 131 2.35 -31.24 -2.40
CA ASN A 131 2.34 -30.85 -3.82
C ASN A 131 2.09 -29.35 -4.07
N SER A 132 2.49 -28.87 -5.25
CA SER A 132 2.38 -27.47 -5.71
C SER A 132 1.12 -27.23 -6.54
N HIS A 133 0.65 -25.98 -6.61
CA HIS A 133 0.36 -25.31 -7.90
C HIS A 133 0.20 -23.78 -7.70
N ASN A 134 0.87 -23.00 -8.56
CA ASN A 134 0.89 -21.54 -8.53
C ASN A 134 -0.48 -20.92 -8.84
N LYS A 135 -0.72 -19.73 -8.28
CA LYS A 135 -1.66 -18.76 -8.82
C LYS A 135 -1.04 -17.36 -8.75
N GLU A 136 -1.36 -16.51 -9.73
CA GLU A 136 -0.68 -15.21 -9.91
C GLU A 136 -0.83 -14.29 -8.69
N ASN A 137 0.26 -13.64 -8.31
CA ASN A 137 0.27 -12.52 -7.37
C ASN A 137 0.50 -11.21 -8.14
N ASP A 138 -0.58 -10.61 -8.63
CA ASP A 138 -0.61 -9.18 -9.01
C ASP A 138 -0.63 -8.29 -7.76
N THR A 139 0.37 -8.50 -6.90
CA THR A 139 0.60 -7.71 -5.69
C THR A 139 1.51 -6.54 -6.05
N ILE A 140 0.93 -5.50 -6.64
CA ILE A 140 1.56 -4.17 -6.62
C ILE A 140 1.50 -3.70 -5.16
N GLU A 141 2.54 -4.03 -4.41
CA GLU A 141 2.85 -3.37 -3.15
C GLU A 141 3.12 -1.90 -3.47
N ILE A 142 2.19 -1.03 -3.07
CA ILE A 142 2.47 0.40 -3.06
C ILE A 142 3.46 0.61 -1.92
N ILE A 143 4.74 0.63 -2.28
CA ILE A 143 5.84 0.94 -1.37
C ILE A 143 5.49 2.28 -0.72
N GLU A 144 5.29 2.27 0.60
CA GLU A 144 5.29 3.50 1.39
C GLU A 144 6.66 4.13 1.19
N LEU A 145 6.69 5.28 0.51
CA LEU A 145 7.91 6.07 0.33
C LEU A 145 8.34 6.63 1.68
N ASN A 146 9.06 5.81 2.43
CA ASN A 146 9.86 6.22 3.57
C ASN A 146 10.91 7.21 3.06
N GLY A 147 10.70 8.48 3.39
CA GLY A 147 11.55 9.57 2.94
C GLY A 147 10.80 10.88 3.18
N ASP A 148 11.00 11.46 4.36
CA ASP A 148 10.61 12.83 4.63
C ASP A 148 11.28 13.78 3.62
N PRO A 149 10.53 14.55 2.83
CA PRO A 149 11.02 15.79 2.28
C PRO A 149 10.52 16.89 3.24
N CYS A 150 11.34 17.24 4.22
CA CYS A 150 11.15 18.47 4.96
C CYS A 150 11.04 19.62 3.96
N PHE A 151 9.87 20.27 3.92
CA PHE A 151 9.61 21.48 3.17
C PHE A 151 9.12 22.54 4.16
N ASP A 152 10.08 23.11 4.88
CA ASP A 152 9.93 24.43 5.47
C ASP A 152 9.97 25.46 4.33
N GLN A 153 8.83 26.12 4.06
CA GLN A 153 8.79 27.51 3.57
C GLN A 153 7.43 28.15 3.84
#